data_AF-A0A7J7HJM8-F1
#
_entry.id   AF-A0A7J7HJM8-F1
#
_cell.length_a   1.000
_cell.length_b   1.000
_cell.length_c   1.000
_cell.angle_alpha   90.00
_cell.angle_beta   90.00
_cell.angle_gamma   90.00
#
_symmetry.space_group_name_H-M   'P 1'
#
loop_
_entity.id
_entity.type
_entity.pdbx_description
1 polymer ?
#
loop_
_entity_poly.entity_id
_entity_poly.type
_entity_poly.pdbx_seq_one_letter_code
_entity_poly.pdbx_strand_id
1 'polypeptide(L)'
;MWWVIKFLHKAVDLTLVPSAALAKELEAARVTAGNKIRLWNKGVDSESFHPKYRSQEMRIRLSNGEPERPLKDLVGRLGVEKSLDLLKREHLEKLFSGMPVVFTGMLRGEELSQAYASGDVSSCLQNQRRLDT
;
A
#
# COMPACT_ATOMS: atom_id res chain seq x y z
N MET A 1 15.34 -1.14 -22.53
CA MET A 1 13.99 -1.34 -21.94
C MET A 1 12.89 -0.59 -22.69
N TRP A 2 12.95 0.75 -22.80
CA TRP A 2 11.88 1.59 -23.38
C TRP A 2 11.42 1.25 -24.80
N TRP A 3 12.32 0.73 -25.65
CA TRP A 3 11.97 0.37 -27.03
C TRP A 3 10.89 -0.71 -27.10
N VAL A 4 10.93 -1.69 -26.19
CA VAL A 4 9.91 -2.75 -26.10
C VAL A 4 8.56 -2.18 -25.66
N ILE A 5 8.57 -1.29 -24.67
CA ILE A 5 7.36 -0.60 -24.19
C ILE A 5 6.74 0.22 -25.33
N LYS A 6 7.55 0.97 -26.07
CA LYS A 6 7.11 1.74 -27.26
C LYS A 6 6.52 0.85 -28.35
N PHE A 7 7.17 -0.29 -28.62
CA PHE A 7 6.70 -1.23 -29.63
C PHE A 7 5.32 -1.80 -29.28
N LEU A 8 5.14 -2.28 -28.05
CA LEU A 8 3.87 -2.86 -27.60
C LEU A 8 2.74 -1.81 -27.55
N HIS A 9 3.00 -0.62 -27.00
CA HIS A 9 1.98 0.40 -26.81
C HIS A 9 1.60 1.20 -28.08
N LYS A 10 2.34 1.04 -29.18
CA LYS A 10 1.94 1.59 -30.49
C LYS A 10 0.77 0.84 -31.11
N ALA A 11 0.68 -0.47 -30.84
CA ALA A 11 -0.33 -1.35 -31.43
C ALA A 11 -1.67 -1.35 -30.69
N VAL A 12 -1.77 -0.67 -29.54
CA VAL A 12 -3.01 -0.65 -28.73
C VAL A 12 -3.85 0.60 -29.01
N ASP A 13 -5.16 0.43 -28.91
CA ASP A 13 -6.13 1.54 -29.03
C ASP A 13 -6.13 2.43 -27.79
N LEU A 14 -5.91 1.82 -26.62
CA LEU A 14 -5.92 2.51 -25.33
C LEU A 14 -4.85 1.97 -24.38
N THR A 15 -4.13 2.88 -23.73
CA THR A 15 -3.16 2.58 -22.67
C THR A 15 -3.72 3.04 -21.32
N LEU A 16 -4.13 2.09 -20.50
CA LEU A 16 -4.63 2.33 -19.14
C LEU A 16 -3.47 2.35 -18.14
N VAL A 17 -3.38 3.41 -17.34
CA VAL A 17 -2.36 3.54 -16.29
C VAL A 17 -2.98 3.80 -14.92
N PRO A 18 -2.42 3.24 -13.84
CA PRO A 18 -2.97 3.34 -12.49
C PRO A 18 -2.76 4.70 -11.82
N SER A 19 -1.91 5.58 -12.37
CA SER A 19 -1.59 6.87 -11.74
C SER A 19 -1.22 7.95 -12.76
N ALA A 20 -1.48 9.20 -12.38
CA ALA A 20 -1.12 10.37 -13.18
C ALA A 20 0.40 10.55 -13.32
N ALA A 21 1.18 10.13 -12.32
CA ALA A 21 2.64 10.16 -12.40
C ALA A 21 3.14 9.26 -13.55
N LEU A 22 2.66 8.02 -13.62
CA LEU A 22 3.02 7.10 -14.70
C LEU A 22 2.50 7.59 -16.05
N ALA A 23 1.31 8.18 -16.10
CA ALA A 23 0.79 8.80 -17.32
C ALA A 23 1.78 9.84 -17.88
N LYS A 24 2.25 10.77 -17.03
CA LYS A 24 3.23 11.80 -17.39
C LYS A 24 4.56 11.20 -17.85
N GLU A 25 5.05 10.16 -17.19
CA GLU A 25 6.28 9.47 -17.59
C GLU A 25 6.15 8.84 -18.99
N LEU A 26 5.02 8.19 -19.30
CA LEU A 26 4.78 7.60 -20.62
C LEU A 26 4.65 8.66 -21.72
N GLU A 27 4.01 9.79 -21.41
CA GLU A 27 3.89 10.94 -22.31
C GLU A 27 5.26 11.55 -22.60
N ALA A 28 6.06 11.84 -21.56
CA ALA A 28 7.40 12.40 -21.69
C ALA A 28 8.33 11.46 -22.49
N ALA A 29 8.23 10.15 -22.24
CA ALA A 29 8.97 9.15 -22.99
C ALA A 29 8.46 8.94 -24.42
N ARG A 30 7.34 9.57 -24.82
CA ARG A 30 6.67 9.41 -26.12
C ARG A 30 6.38 7.93 -26.43
N VAL A 31 5.79 7.23 -25.46
CA VAL A 31 5.46 5.80 -25.60
C VAL A 31 4.34 5.58 -26.61
N THR A 32 3.28 6.38 -26.52
CA THR A 32 2.16 6.41 -27.45
C THR A 32 1.61 7.84 -27.52
N ALA A 33 0.63 8.09 -28.38
CA ALA A 33 -0.01 9.40 -28.45
C ALA A 33 -0.72 9.71 -27.11
N GLY A 34 -0.53 10.90 -26.55
CA GLY A 34 -1.08 11.24 -25.22
C GLY A 34 -2.60 11.09 -25.13
N ASN A 35 -3.31 11.32 -26.23
CA ASN A 35 -4.76 11.10 -26.30
C ASN A 35 -5.19 9.64 -26.11
N LYS A 36 -4.29 8.66 -26.26
CA LYS A 36 -4.52 7.23 -26.00
C LYS A 36 -4.24 6.81 -24.55
N ILE A 37 -3.68 7.69 -23.72
CA ILE A 37 -3.40 7.39 -22.32
C ILE A 37 -4.61 7.79 -21.47
N ARG A 38 -5.07 6.87 -20.62
CA ARG A 38 -6.19 7.12 -19.69
C ARG A 38 -5.88 6.56 -18.31
N LEU A 39 -6.38 7.25 -17.29
CA LEU A 39 -6.30 6.79 -15.92
C LEU A 39 -7.32 5.67 -15.68
N TRP A 40 -6.82 4.55 -15.17
CA TRP A 40 -7.64 3.50 -14.58
C TRP A 40 -7.43 3.52 -13.07
N ASN A 41 -8.31 4.24 -12.38
CA ASN A 41 -8.24 4.33 -10.93
C ASN A 41 -8.49 2.96 -10.31
N LYS A 42 -7.68 2.60 -9.32
CA LYS A 42 -7.89 1.37 -8.57
C LYS A 42 -9.14 1.51 -7.71
N GLY A 43 -10.03 0.52 -7.79
CA GLY A 43 -11.14 0.36 -6.84
C GLY A 43 -10.68 -0.33 -5.57
N VAL A 44 -11.49 -0.23 -4.52
CA VAL A 44 -11.39 -1.03 -3.29
C VAL A 44 -12.66 -1.87 -3.17
N ASP A 45 -12.52 -3.10 -2.68
CA ASP A 45 -13.67 -3.94 -2.33
C ASP A 45 -14.38 -3.36 -1.08
N SER A 46 -15.49 -2.68 -1.31
CA SER A 46 -16.30 -2.05 -0.26
C SER A 46 -17.08 -3.04 0.58
N GLU A 47 -17.21 -4.30 0.16
CA GLU A 47 -17.88 -5.32 0.96
C GLU A 47 -16.95 -5.84 2.03
N SER A 48 -15.71 -6.18 1.67
CA SER A 48 -14.68 -6.68 2.58
C SER A 48 -14.05 -5.57 3.43
N PHE A 49 -13.83 -4.37 2.88
CA PHE A 49 -13.25 -3.24 3.61
C PHE A 49 -14.33 -2.25 4.03
N HIS A 50 -15.20 -2.70 4.93
CA HIS A 50 -16.34 -1.94 5.43
C HIS A 50 -16.26 -1.69 6.94
N PRO A 51 -16.69 -0.52 7.46
CA PRO A 51 -16.72 -0.23 8.90
C PRO A 51 -17.52 -1.22 9.77
N LYS A 52 -18.33 -2.08 9.14
CA LYS A 52 -19.16 -3.09 9.82
C LYS A 52 -18.31 -4.17 10.50
N TYR A 53 -17.07 -4.36 10.05
CA TYR A 53 -16.14 -5.33 10.65
C TYR A 53 -15.39 -4.77 11.87
N ARG A 54 -15.77 -3.61 12.41
CA ARG A 54 -15.15 -3.11 13.65
C ARG A 54 -15.37 -4.14 14.77
N SER A 55 -14.27 -4.55 15.42
CA SER A 55 -14.28 -5.60 16.45
C SER A 55 -13.56 -5.13 17.71
N GLN A 56 -14.22 -5.28 18.86
CA GLN A 56 -13.61 -4.94 20.15
C GLN A 56 -12.45 -5.89 20.49
N GLU A 57 -12.57 -7.17 20.14
CA GLU A 57 -11.49 -8.15 20.32
C GLU A 57 -10.26 -7.78 19.49
N MET A 58 -10.46 -7.39 18.24
CA MET A 58 -9.36 -6.92 17.38
C MET A 58 -8.75 -5.62 17.92
N ARG A 59 -9.58 -4.68 18.39
CA ARG A 59 -9.08 -3.44 19.01
C ARG A 59 -8.16 -3.73 20.20
N ILE A 60 -8.58 -4.60 21.12
CA ILE A 60 -7.80 -5.00 22.30
C ILE A 60 -6.49 -5.68 21.87
N ARG A 61 -6.54 -6.56 20.87
CA ARG A 61 -5.36 -7.25 20.32
C ARG A 61 -4.36 -6.26 19.73
N LEU A 62 -4.82 -5.29 18.94
CA LEU A 62 -3.95 -4.32 18.27
C LEU A 62 -3.39 -3.26 19.24
N SER A 63 -4.13 -2.92 20.29
CA SER A 63 -3.74 -1.91 21.28
C SER A 63 -2.99 -2.49 22.48
N ASN A 64 -2.62 -3.77 22.46
CA ASN A 64 -1.97 -4.47 23.57
C ASN A 64 -2.74 -4.32 24.91
N GLY A 65 -4.07 -4.40 24.87
CA GLY A 65 -4.92 -4.29 26.06
C GLY A 65 -5.40 -2.87 26.39
N GLU A 66 -4.97 -1.84 25.66
CA GLU A 66 -5.35 -0.44 25.94
C GLU A 66 -6.25 0.17 24.84
N PRO A 67 -7.51 -0.26 24.70
CA PRO A 67 -8.36 0.07 23.55
C PRO A 67 -8.66 1.56 23.38
N GLU A 68 -8.61 2.34 24.46
CA GLU A 68 -8.88 3.79 24.45
C GLU A 68 -7.73 4.63 23.88
N ARG A 69 -6.53 4.06 23.75
CA ARG A 69 -5.40 4.80 23.17
C ARG A 69 -5.54 4.92 21.64
N PRO A 70 -5.08 6.03 21.04
CA PRO A 70 -5.03 6.16 19.59
C PRO A 70 -4.22 5.03 18.94
N LEU A 71 -4.80 4.37 17.95
CA LEU A 71 -4.21 3.24 17.24
C LEU A 71 -3.89 3.60 15.79
N LYS A 72 -2.61 3.45 15.43
CA LYS A 72 -2.14 3.61 14.05
C LYS A 72 -1.75 2.26 13.46
N ASP A 73 -2.44 1.86 12.39
CA ASP A 73 -2.15 0.62 11.68
C ASP A 73 -1.19 0.87 10.52
N LEU A 74 -0.20 -0.01 10.39
CA LEU A 74 0.68 -0.09 9.24
C LEU A 74 0.48 -1.43 8.55
N VAL A 75 -0.18 -1.40 7.40
CA VAL A 75 -0.47 -2.61 6.62
C VAL A 75 0.26 -2.53 5.30
N GLY A 76 1.05 -3.56 5.01
CA GLY A 76 1.72 -3.69 3.74
C GLY A 76 2.65 -4.88 3.69
N ARG A 77 3.07 -5.24 2.48
CA ARG A 77 4.13 -6.22 2.30
C ARG A 77 5.46 -5.62 2.75
N LEU A 78 6.21 -6.43 3.48
CA LEU A 78 7.63 -6.18 3.76
C LEU A 78 8.41 -6.77 2.59
N GLY A 79 8.84 -5.91 1.67
CA GLY A 79 9.60 -6.28 0.49
C GLY A 79 10.83 -5.40 0.31
N VAL A 80 11.82 -5.90 -0.45
CA VAL A 80 13.10 -5.23 -0.73
C VAL A 80 12.88 -3.86 -1.37
N GLU A 81 11.82 -3.74 -2.17
CA GLU A 81 11.40 -2.51 -2.82
C GLU A 81 11.01 -1.39 -1.86
N LYS A 82 10.82 -1.67 -0.57
CA LYS A 82 10.53 -0.67 0.47
C LYS A 82 11.76 -0.15 1.21
N SER A 83 12.97 -0.45 0.72
CA SER A 83 14.25 -0.01 1.31
C SER A 83 14.34 -0.30 2.82
N LEU A 84 13.74 -1.42 3.23
CA LEU A 84 13.97 -1.97 4.55
C LEU A 84 15.15 -2.92 4.42
N ASP A 85 16.38 -2.45 4.60
CA ASP A 85 17.50 -3.37 4.92
C ASP A 85 17.27 -4.13 6.27
N LEU A 86 16.10 -3.88 6.88
CA LEU A 86 15.53 -4.32 8.14
C LEU A 86 14.50 -5.44 7.98
N LEU A 87 14.41 -6.12 6.83
CA LEU A 87 13.32 -7.07 6.48
C LEU A 87 13.14 -8.26 7.44
N LYS A 88 14.05 -8.48 8.37
CA LYS A 88 13.88 -9.50 9.40
C LYS A 88 13.05 -8.92 10.54
N ARG A 89 11.92 -9.57 10.82
CA ARG A 89 11.04 -9.30 11.96
C ARG A 89 11.82 -9.03 13.25
N GLU A 90 12.82 -9.86 13.55
CA GLU A 90 13.70 -9.72 14.71
C GLU A 90 14.39 -8.35 14.82
N HIS A 91 14.78 -7.77 13.68
CA HIS A 91 15.42 -6.46 13.66
C HIS A 91 14.40 -5.34 13.93
N LEU A 92 13.21 -5.43 13.35
CA LEU A 92 12.11 -4.50 13.64
C LEU A 92 11.69 -4.60 15.12
N GLU A 93 11.56 -5.81 15.66
CA GLU A 93 11.24 -6.01 17.08
C GLU A 93 12.30 -5.41 18.00
N LYS A 94 13.58 -5.49 17.62
CA LYS A 94 14.67 -4.79 18.35
C LYS A 94 14.57 -3.28 18.23
N LEU A 95 14.32 -2.74 17.03
CA LEU A 95 14.21 -1.30 16.81
C LEU A 95 13.04 -0.67 17.57
N PHE A 96 11.92 -1.37 17.66
CA PHE A 96 10.72 -0.93 18.35
C PHE A 96 10.62 -1.47 19.79
N SER A 97 11.72 -2.02 20.34
CA SER A 97 11.75 -2.50 21.72
C SER A 97 11.49 -1.36 22.70
N GLY A 98 10.53 -1.54 23.61
CA GLY A 98 10.09 -0.51 24.55
C GLY A 98 9.10 0.51 23.99
N MET A 99 8.72 0.40 22.71
CA MET A 99 7.64 1.19 22.11
C MET A 99 6.33 0.39 22.11
N PRO A 100 5.15 1.05 22.17
CA PRO A 100 3.85 0.37 22.14
C PRO A 100 3.50 -0.09 20.70
N VAL A 101 4.25 -1.05 20.17
CA VAL A 101 4.09 -1.59 18.82
C VAL A 101 3.74 -3.07 18.89
N VAL A 102 2.65 -3.46 18.22
CA VAL A 102 2.20 -4.85 18.11
C VAL A 102 2.50 -5.38 16.71
N PHE A 103 3.29 -6.45 16.61
CA PHE A 103 3.55 -7.16 15.36
C PHE A 103 2.53 -8.30 15.17
N THR A 104 1.49 -8.04 14.39
CA THR A 104 0.37 -8.97 14.15
C THR A 104 0.72 -10.15 13.24
N GLY A 105 1.78 -10.02 12.45
CA GLY A 105 2.11 -10.99 11.39
C GLY A 105 1.19 -10.85 10.18
N MET A 106 0.85 -11.97 9.55
CA MET A 106 0.03 -12.00 8.34
C MET A 106 -1.44 -12.17 8.70
N LEU A 107 -2.24 -11.12 8.51
CA LEU A 107 -3.71 -11.18 8.61
C LEU A 107 -4.33 -11.40 7.22
N ARG A 108 -5.45 -12.14 7.16
CA ARG A 108 -6.16 -12.45 5.90
C ARG A 108 -7.67 -12.48 6.14
N GLY A 109 -8.43 -12.29 5.06
CA GLY A 109 -9.89 -12.36 5.09
C GLY A 109 -10.48 -11.39 6.11
N GLU A 110 -11.43 -11.87 6.91
CA GLU A 110 -12.13 -11.06 7.89
C GLU A 110 -11.20 -10.46 8.96
N GLU A 111 -10.16 -11.16 9.43
CA GLU A 111 -9.23 -10.59 10.40
C GLU A 111 -8.54 -9.32 9.87
N LEU A 112 -8.21 -9.30 8.57
CA LEU A 112 -7.62 -8.12 7.94
C LEU A 112 -8.64 -6.98 7.85
N SER A 113 -9.88 -7.30 7.48
CA SER A 113 -10.99 -6.34 7.46
C SER A 113 -11.24 -5.75 8.84
N GLN A 114 -11.25 -6.57 9.88
CA GLN A 114 -11.42 -6.16 11.26
C GLN A 114 -10.27 -5.27 11.73
N ALA A 115 -9.03 -5.58 11.35
CA ALA A 115 -7.89 -4.74 11.68
C ALA A 115 -8.04 -3.32 11.09
N TYR A 116 -8.34 -3.22 9.78
CA TYR A 116 -8.58 -1.93 9.13
C TYR A 116 -9.76 -1.15 9.74
N ALA A 117 -10.86 -1.83 10.10
CA ALA A 117 -12.04 -1.18 10.67
C ALA A 117 -11.89 -0.79 12.15
N SER A 118 -10.91 -1.37 12.85
CA SER A 118 -10.67 -1.15 14.29
C SER A 118 -9.56 -0.13 14.56
N GLY A 119 -8.75 0.21 13.55
CA GLY A 119 -7.79 1.32 13.56
C GLY A 119 -8.42 2.70 13.63
N ASP A 120 -7.62 3.68 14.07
CA ASP A 120 -8.00 5.11 13.98
C ASP A 120 -7.36 5.77 12.75
N VAL A 121 -6.11 5.42 12.45
CA VAL A 121 -5.39 5.91 11.27
C VAL A 121 -4.62 4.79 10.61
N SER A 122 -4.89 4.51 9.34
CA SER A 122 -4.09 3.58 8.55
C SER A 122 -3.01 4.30 7.76
N SER A 123 -1.80 3.78 7.77
CA SER A 123 -0.68 4.26 6.97
C SER A 123 -0.15 3.16 6.07
N CYS A 124 0.35 3.54 4.89
CA CYS A 124 1.02 2.63 3.96
C CYS A 124 2.39 3.22 3.64
N LEU A 125 3.46 2.48 3.96
CA LEU A 125 4.80 2.84 3.51
C LEU A 125 4.87 2.60 2.00
N GLN A 126 4.91 3.69 1.25
CA GLN A 126 5.29 3.69 -0.16
C GLN A 126 6.73 4.18 -0.26
N ASN A 127 7.57 3.45 -0.98
CA ASN A 127 8.91 3.92 -1.29
C ASN A 127 8.80 5.08 -2.29
N GLN A 128 8.70 6.30 -1.77
CA GLN A 128 8.94 7.49 -2.58
C GLN A 128 10.45 7.62 -2.74
N ARG A 129 11.02 6.89 -3.69
CA ARG A 129 12.27 7.35 -4.30
C ARG A 129 11.95 8.71 -4.90
N ARG A 130 12.33 9.77 -4.19
CA ARG A 130 12.41 11.14 -4.72
C ARG A 130 13.29 11.04 -5.96
N LEU A 131 12.67 11.12 -7.14
CA LEU A 131 13.41 11.38 -8.37
C LEU A 131 13.73 12.87 -8.31
N ASP A 132 14.77 13.20 -7.53
CA ASP A 132 15.44 14.49 -7.65
C ASP A 132 16.25 14.41 -8.95
N THR A 133 15.69 14.97 -10.02
CA THR A 133 16.39 15.41 -11.23
C THR A 133 15.89 16.78 -11.60
#